data_AF-A0A7V6MN13-F1
#
_entry.id   AF-A0A7V6MN13-F1
#
_cell.length_a   1.000
_cell.length_b   1.000
_cell.length_c   1.000
_cell.angle_alpha   90.00
_cell.angle_beta   90.00
_cell.angle_gamma   90.00
#
_symmetry.space_group_name_H-M   'P 1'
#
loop_
_entity.id
_entity.type
_entity.pdbx_description
1 polymer ?
#
loop_
_entity_poly.entity_id
_entity_poly.type
_entity_poly.pdbx_seq_one_letter_code
_entity_poly.pdbx_strand_id
1 'polypeptide(L)'
;MMRTAFALLSVVAIALLAGCSAGRKNVAVAGEPSAAVAAEQQQPEAQVPDVAPFGNAALAGKPEGDEGAAHVWDFRDATTWLLGEFLPGMLNNPPHSEWYHEGYAGYQPDQEVMAELMEIEKDDLTITIVIGTWCPDSRREVPRFMKIADLWG
;
A
#
# COMPACT_ATOMS: atom_id res chain seq x y z
N MET A 1 -43.12 -51.57 14.91
CA MET A 1 -41.88 -51.80 15.68
C MET A 1 -41.02 -50.54 15.53
N MET A 2 -41.25 -49.44 16.27
CA MET A 2 -40.78 -49.15 17.65
C MET A 2 -39.33 -49.63 17.85
N ARG A 3 -38.37 -48.76 18.21
CA ARG A 3 -38.25 -48.15 19.55
C ARG A 3 -37.35 -46.88 19.55
N THR A 4 -37.95 -45.74 19.95
CA THR A 4 -37.53 -44.78 21.02
C THR A 4 -36.05 -44.31 21.05
N ALA A 5 -35.69 -43.03 20.82
CA ALA A 5 -35.96 -41.80 21.59
C ALA A 5 -35.31 -41.74 23.00
N PHE A 6 -34.43 -40.74 23.18
CA PHE A 6 -34.03 -40.00 24.39
C PHE A 6 -33.35 -40.69 25.60
N ALA A 7 -32.15 -40.19 25.95
CA ALA A 7 -31.73 -40.01 27.35
C ALA A 7 -30.70 -38.87 27.49
N LEU A 8 -31.19 -37.71 27.95
CA LEU A 8 -30.43 -36.61 28.57
C LEU A 8 -30.09 -36.97 30.02
N LEU A 9 -28.88 -36.65 30.49
CA LEU A 9 -28.49 -36.40 31.91
C LEU A 9 -27.00 -35.98 31.89
N SER A 10 -26.62 -34.70 31.86
CA SER A 10 -26.68 -33.68 32.93
C SER A 10 -25.81 -34.02 34.14
N VAL A 11 -24.97 -33.05 34.54
CA VAL A 11 -24.43 -32.71 35.89
C VAL A 11 -22.92 -32.47 35.84
N VAL A 12 -22.31 -31.40 36.36
CA VAL A 12 -22.65 -30.03 36.79
C VAL A 12 -21.29 -29.40 37.14
N ALA A 13 -21.20 -28.08 36.99
CA ALA A 13 -20.12 -27.19 37.37
C ALA A 13 -19.60 -27.32 38.83
N ILE A 14 -18.48 -26.64 39.11
CA ILE A 14 -18.05 -25.91 40.35
C ILE A 14 -16.52 -26.00 40.42
N ALA A 15 -15.71 -25.01 40.02
CA ALA A 15 -15.50 -23.64 40.53
C ALA A 15 -14.38 -23.51 41.59
N LEU A 16 -13.40 -22.68 41.23
CA LEU A 16 -12.69 -21.65 42.02
C LEU A 16 -11.58 -22.00 43.02
N LEU A 17 -10.71 -20.98 43.15
CA LEU A 17 -9.64 -20.66 44.11
C LEU A 17 -8.22 -20.99 43.58
N ALA A 18 -7.25 -20.07 43.49
CA ALA A 18 -7.13 -18.69 43.95
C ALA A 18 -5.95 -18.01 43.21
N GLY A 19 -5.93 -16.66 43.15
CA GLY A 19 -4.76 -15.92 42.67
C GLY A 19 -5.02 -14.43 42.42
N CYS A 20 -5.20 -13.67 43.50
CA CYS A 20 -5.34 -12.21 43.50
C CYS A 20 -4.01 -11.49 43.19
N SER A 21 -4.02 -10.41 42.41
CA SER A 21 -3.18 -9.23 42.74
C SER A 21 -3.76 -7.92 42.20
N ALA A 22 -4.34 -7.17 43.15
CA ALA A 22 -4.42 -5.71 43.30
C ALA A 22 -4.38 -4.80 42.06
N GLY A 23 -5.50 -4.10 41.87
CA GLY A 23 -5.57 -2.89 41.06
C GLY A 23 -4.77 -1.73 41.64
N ARG A 24 -4.22 -0.91 40.74
CA ARG A 24 -3.74 0.45 41.04
C ARG A 24 -4.77 1.46 40.55
N LYS A 25 -5.15 2.35 41.47
CA LYS A 25 -6.09 3.45 41.29
C LYS A 25 -5.46 4.53 40.41
N ASN A 26 -6.21 5.02 39.43
CA ASN A 26 -5.88 6.24 38.69
C ASN A 26 -6.02 7.43 39.64
N VAL A 27 -4.91 8.13 39.87
CA VAL A 27 -4.91 9.45 40.49
C VAL A 27 -4.92 10.48 39.38
N ALA A 28 -5.97 11.27 39.31
CA ALA A 28 -5.99 12.51 38.57
C ALA A 28 -5.25 13.58 39.37
N VAL A 29 -4.30 14.28 38.74
CA VAL A 29 -3.76 15.54 39.24
C VAL A 29 -3.97 16.59 38.15
N ALA A 30 -4.64 17.68 38.53
CA ALA A 30 -4.82 18.88 37.74
C ALA A 30 -3.62 19.83 37.91
N GLY A 31 -3.27 20.54 36.82
CA GLY A 31 -2.82 21.94 36.81
C GLY A 31 -1.39 22.32 37.27
N GLU A 32 -0.49 22.48 36.27
CA GLU A 32 0.44 23.62 36.00
C GLU A 32 1.51 24.11 37.03
N PRO A 33 2.59 24.83 36.62
CA PRO A 33 3.29 24.90 35.32
C PRO A 33 4.85 24.84 35.41
N SER A 34 5.47 24.74 34.22
CA SER A 34 6.75 25.35 33.80
C SER A 34 8.11 24.65 34.07
N ALA A 35 8.82 24.52 32.94
CA ALA A 35 10.27 24.54 32.74
C ALA A 35 11.13 23.33 33.16
N ALA A 36 11.39 22.45 32.19
CA ALA A 36 12.76 22.06 31.84
C ALA A 36 12.79 21.41 30.44
N VAL A 37 13.40 22.15 29.53
CA VAL A 37 13.75 21.82 28.13
C VAL A 37 14.23 20.38 27.93
N ALA A 38 13.50 19.61 27.11
CA ALA A 38 14.02 18.44 26.42
C ALA A 38 14.63 18.92 25.10
N ALA A 39 15.90 18.59 24.87
CA ALA A 39 16.60 18.91 23.63
C ALA A 39 16.02 18.05 22.50
N GLU A 40 15.31 18.71 21.60
CA GLU A 40 14.79 18.17 20.34
C GLU A 40 15.96 17.99 19.37
N GLN A 41 16.24 16.75 18.97
CA GLN A 41 17.24 16.48 17.94
C GLN A 41 16.63 16.79 16.57
N GLN A 42 16.92 18.00 16.09
CA GLN A 42 16.54 18.54 14.79
C GLN A 42 17.06 17.62 13.65
N GLN A 43 16.15 16.95 12.95
CA GLN A 43 16.46 16.38 11.63
C GLN A 43 16.54 17.55 10.63
N PRO A 44 17.48 17.55 9.65
CA PRO A 44 17.57 18.65 8.69
C PRO A 44 16.28 18.75 7.88
N GLU A 45 15.61 19.88 8.01
CA GLU A 45 14.42 20.26 7.24
C GLU A 45 14.74 20.11 5.74
N ALA A 46 14.20 19.08 5.10
CA ALA A 46 14.23 18.97 3.65
C ALA A 46 13.39 20.13 3.10
N GLN A 47 14.06 21.12 2.51
CA GLN A 47 13.43 22.27 1.91
C GLN A 47 12.57 21.79 0.74
N VAL A 48 11.25 21.72 0.95
CA VAL A 48 10.30 21.41 -0.11
C VAL A 48 10.31 22.60 -1.08
N PRO A 49 10.66 22.42 -2.36
CA PRO A 49 10.65 23.53 -3.30
C PRO A 49 9.24 24.10 -3.42
N ASP A 50 9.13 25.44 -3.42
CA ASP A 50 7.88 26.22 -3.45
C ASP A 50 7.02 25.93 -4.71
N VAL A 51 7.64 25.34 -5.74
CA VAL A 51 6.94 24.85 -6.94
C VAL A 51 7.57 23.53 -7.36
N ALA A 52 6.78 22.45 -7.40
CA ALA A 52 7.20 21.20 -8.01
C ALA A 52 7.57 21.49 -9.48
N PRO A 53 8.73 21.04 -9.98
CA PRO A 53 9.10 21.23 -11.38
C PRO A 53 7.96 20.74 -12.27
N PHE A 54 7.42 21.63 -13.10
CA PHE A 54 6.28 21.29 -13.93
C PHE A 54 6.69 20.16 -14.91
N GLY A 55 5.93 19.06 -14.88
CA GLY A 55 6.16 17.89 -15.73
C GLY A 55 7.25 16.93 -15.22
N ASN A 56 7.57 15.94 -16.05
CA ASN A 56 8.44 14.82 -15.67
C ASN A 56 9.94 15.18 -15.57
N ALA A 57 10.31 16.47 -15.70
CA ALA A 57 11.69 16.93 -15.56
C ALA A 57 12.25 16.74 -14.14
N ALA A 58 11.37 16.59 -13.13
CA ALA A 58 11.72 16.23 -11.76
C ALA A 58 12.53 14.91 -11.65
N LEU A 59 12.35 14.02 -12.63
CA LEU A 59 12.97 12.70 -12.66
C LEU A 59 14.44 12.74 -13.10
N ALA A 60 14.95 13.90 -13.53
CA ALA A 60 16.33 14.10 -13.90
C ALA A 60 17.24 14.18 -12.65
N GLY A 61 17.29 13.10 -11.88
CA GLY A 61 18.37 12.73 -10.98
C GLY A 61 18.67 13.66 -9.80
N LYS A 62 18.34 13.21 -8.58
CA LYS A 62 19.18 13.54 -7.42
C LYS A 62 20.50 12.77 -7.59
N PRO A 63 21.69 13.38 -7.38
CA PRO A 63 22.96 12.71 -7.62
C PRO A 63 23.04 11.41 -6.83
N GLU A 64 23.54 10.38 -7.51
CA GLU A 64 23.73 9.03 -6.96
C GLU A 64 24.64 9.12 -5.72
N GLY A 65 24.02 8.92 -4.56
CA GLY A 65 24.67 8.94 -3.26
C GLY A 65 24.73 7.53 -2.69
N ASP A 66 25.96 7.03 -2.59
CA ASP A 66 26.46 5.87 -1.85
C ASP A 66 25.74 4.52 -2.10
N GLU A 67 26.33 3.75 -3.01
CA GLU A 67 26.00 2.37 -3.35
C GLU A 67 26.23 1.43 -2.16
N GLY A 68 25.24 1.26 -1.29
CA GLY A 68 25.37 0.32 -0.16
C GLY A 68 24.09 -0.11 0.54
N ALA A 69 22.99 0.62 0.38
CA ALA A 69 21.69 0.24 0.90
C ALA A 69 20.63 0.36 -0.20
N ALA A 70 19.67 -0.59 -0.24
CA ALA A 70 18.51 -0.47 -1.10
C ALA A 70 17.83 0.88 -0.84
N HIS A 71 17.81 1.75 -1.84
CA HIS A 71 17.18 3.05 -1.73
C HIS A 71 15.68 2.85 -1.54
N VAL A 72 15.15 3.27 -0.39
CA VAL A 72 13.70 3.19 -0.10
C VAL A 72 13.04 4.48 -0.60
N TRP A 73 12.16 4.35 -1.59
CA TRP A 73 11.43 5.48 -2.17
C TRP A 73 10.25 5.93 -1.30
N ASP A 74 10.18 7.22 -0.95
CA ASP A 74 8.99 7.83 -0.36
C ASP A 74 8.08 8.42 -1.45
N PHE A 75 7.00 7.70 -1.78
CA PHE A 75 6.05 8.15 -2.80
C PHE A 75 5.18 9.36 -2.40
N ARG A 76 5.29 9.82 -1.15
CA ARG A 76 4.68 11.10 -0.72
C ARG A 76 5.52 12.30 -1.20
N ASP A 77 6.79 12.07 -1.54
CA ASP A 77 7.66 13.08 -2.14
C ASP A 77 7.24 13.32 -3.60
N ALA A 78 6.89 14.56 -3.91
CA ALA A 78 6.46 14.95 -5.25
C ALA A 78 7.55 14.74 -6.33
N THR A 79 8.82 14.61 -5.93
CA THR A 79 9.91 14.28 -6.87
C THR A 79 9.79 12.87 -7.46
N THR A 80 9.00 11.98 -6.84
CA THR A 80 8.71 10.64 -7.37
C THR A 80 7.49 10.61 -8.29
N TRP A 81 6.84 11.73 -8.58
CA TRP A 81 5.56 11.73 -9.30
C TRP A 81 5.76 11.88 -10.81
N LEU A 82 5.10 11.03 -11.58
CA LEU A 82 4.82 11.31 -13.00
C LEU A 82 3.57 12.17 -13.12
N LEU A 83 3.70 13.31 -13.80
CA LEU A 83 2.64 14.29 -13.95
C LEU A 83 2.33 14.56 -15.43
N GLY A 84 1.06 14.79 -15.72
CA GLY A 84 0.56 15.02 -17.07
C GLY A 84 0.48 13.73 -17.90
N GLU A 85 0.44 13.89 -19.21
CA GLU A 85 0.48 12.77 -20.14
C GLU A 85 1.88 12.17 -20.21
N PHE A 86 1.93 10.84 -20.20
CA PHE A 86 3.18 10.14 -20.01
C PHE A 86 3.07 8.75 -20.67
N LEU A 87 4.15 8.29 -21.32
CA LEU A 87 4.16 6.98 -21.97
C LEU A 87 4.30 5.86 -20.93
N PRO A 88 3.59 4.72 -21.05
CA PRO A 88 3.70 3.61 -20.11
C PRO A 88 5.14 3.14 -19.88
N GLY A 89 5.98 3.23 -20.91
CA GLY A 89 7.41 2.89 -20.84
C GLY A 89 8.19 3.65 -19.76
N MET A 90 7.72 4.82 -19.31
CA MET A 90 8.37 5.57 -18.22
C MET A 90 8.21 4.91 -16.85
N LEU A 91 7.23 4.01 -16.68
CA LEU A 91 7.10 3.19 -15.48
C LEU A 91 8.22 2.15 -15.33
N ASN A 92 9.03 1.92 -16.38
CA ASN A 92 10.20 1.05 -16.32
C ASN A 92 11.43 1.72 -15.69
N ASN A 93 11.36 2.99 -15.31
CA ASN A 93 12.45 3.70 -14.65
C ASN A 93 12.20 3.80 -13.14
N PRO A 94 13.26 3.81 -12.30
CA PRO A 94 13.13 4.15 -10.89
C PRO A 94 12.46 5.53 -10.71
N PRO A 95 11.64 5.71 -9.67
CA PRO A 95 11.29 4.76 -8.62
C PRO A 95 10.19 3.75 -8.99
N HIS A 96 9.64 3.84 -10.20
CA HIS A 96 8.40 3.15 -10.58
C HIS A 96 8.59 1.68 -10.94
N SER A 97 9.76 1.37 -11.50
CA SER A 97 10.10 0.05 -12.03
C SER A 97 9.88 -1.07 -11.03
N GLU A 98 10.20 -0.83 -9.75
CA GLU A 98 10.10 -1.82 -8.69
C GLU A 98 8.66 -2.38 -8.56
N TRP A 99 7.69 -1.50 -8.28
CA TRP A 99 6.30 -1.92 -8.13
C TRP A 99 5.64 -2.29 -9.47
N TYR A 100 6.07 -1.66 -10.57
CA TYR A 100 5.50 -1.94 -11.88
C TYR A 100 5.87 -3.34 -12.37
N HIS A 101 7.16 -3.71 -12.28
CA HIS A 101 7.62 -5.03 -12.69
C HIS A 101 7.11 -6.13 -11.78
N GLU A 102 7.11 -5.91 -10.45
CA GLU A 102 6.56 -6.87 -9.50
C GLU A 102 5.07 -7.11 -9.75
N GLY A 103 4.29 -6.04 -9.87
CA GLY A 103 2.84 -6.15 -10.10
C GLY A 103 2.49 -6.79 -11.44
N TYR A 104 3.25 -6.48 -12.50
CA TYR A 104 3.03 -7.02 -13.83
C TYR A 104 3.43 -8.49 -13.92
N ALA A 105 4.62 -8.86 -13.44
CA ALA A 105 5.13 -10.22 -13.51
C ALA A 105 4.43 -11.15 -12.51
N GLY A 106 4.04 -10.64 -11.35
CA GLY A 106 3.38 -11.40 -10.30
C GLY A 106 1.88 -11.65 -10.55
N TYR A 107 1.25 -10.91 -11.46
CA TYR A 107 -0.16 -11.08 -11.75
C TYR A 107 -0.42 -12.19 -12.77
N GLN A 108 -1.27 -13.14 -12.37
CA GLN A 108 -1.77 -14.22 -13.20
C GLN A 108 -3.28 -14.02 -13.38
N PRO A 109 -3.73 -13.56 -14.57
CA PRO A 109 -5.16 -13.43 -14.84
C PRO A 109 -5.87 -14.78 -14.79
N ASP A 110 -7.14 -14.75 -14.42
CA ASP A 110 -8.01 -15.93 -14.52
C ASP A 110 -8.14 -16.36 -15.98
N GLN A 111 -7.88 -17.64 -16.25
CA GLN A 111 -7.80 -18.15 -17.63
C GLN A 111 -9.18 -18.26 -18.29
N GLU A 112 -10.24 -18.51 -17.53
CA GLU A 112 -11.61 -18.59 -18.05
C GLU A 112 -12.07 -17.19 -18.47
N VAL A 113 -11.82 -16.19 -17.61
CA VAL A 113 -12.14 -14.79 -17.93
C VAL A 113 -11.31 -14.28 -19.12
N MET A 114 -10.03 -14.66 -19.22
CA MET A 114 -9.21 -14.29 -20.38
C MET A 114 -9.73 -14.92 -21.67
N ALA A 115 -10.23 -16.15 -21.63
CA ALA A 115 -10.82 -16.79 -22.81
C ALA A 115 -12.08 -16.05 -23.28
N GLU A 116 -12.96 -15.68 -22.35
CA GLU A 116 -14.14 -14.84 -22.67
C GLU A 116 -13.72 -13.47 -23.22
N LEU A 117 -12.71 -12.85 -22.62
CA LEU A 117 -12.19 -11.55 -23.06
C LEU A 117 -11.64 -11.64 -24.49
N MET A 118 -10.93 -12.71 -24.85
CA MET A 118 -10.38 -12.92 -26.19
C MET A 118 -11.44 -13.01 -27.30
N GLU A 119 -12.69 -13.33 -26.97
CA GLU A 119 -13.81 -13.34 -27.92
C GLU A 119 -14.37 -11.94 -28.23
N ILE A 120 -14.00 -10.93 -27.43
CA ILE A 120 -14.47 -9.56 -27.59
C ILE A 120 -13.64 -8.84 -28.67
N GLU A 121 -14.33 -8.31 -29.68
CA GLU A 121 -13.74 -7.44 -30.71
C GLU A 121 -13.19 -6.15 -30.10
N LYS A 122 -12.00 -5.75 -30.54
CA LYS A 122 -11.29 -4.56 -30.03
C LYS A 122 -11.28 -3.39 -31.01
N ASP A 123 -11.96 -3.55 -32.14
CA ASP A 123 -11.97 -2.55 -33.20
C ASP A 123 -12.48 -1.22 -32.61
N ASP A 124 -11.72 -0.15 -32.82
CA ASP A 124 -11.98 1.21 -32.32
C ASP A 124 -12.01 1.37 -30.78
N LEU A 125 -11.47 0.43 -30.00
CA LEU A 125 -11.38 0.55 -28.55
C LEU A 125 -10.23 1.50 -28.13
N THR A 126 -10.57 2.58 -27.44
CA THR A 126 -9.61 3.46 -26.77
C THR A 126 -9.80 3.41 -25.27
N ILE A 127 -8.72 3.14 -24.53
CA ILE A 127 -8.72 3.10 -23.07
C ILE A 127 -7.85 4.24 -22.53
N THR A 128 -8.47 5.15 -21.78
CA THR A 128 -7.77 6.24 -21.10
C THR A 128 -7.59 5.88 -19.62
N ILE A 129 -6.33 5.84 -19.15
CA ILE A 129 -6.00 5.57 -17.76
C ILE A 129 -5.61 6.86 -17.07
N VAL A 130 -6.35 7.23 -16.01
CA VAL A 130 -5.94 8.27 -15.07
C VAL A 130 -5.33 7.59 -13.86
N ILE A 131 -4.03 7.82 -13.64
CA ILE A 131 -3.23 7.15 -12.61
C ILE A 131 -2.53 8.17 -11.72
N GLY A 132 -2.49 7.92 -10.42
CA GLY A 132 -1.55 8.57 -9.51
C GLY A 132 -0.37 7.63 -9.25
N THR A 133 0.83 7.96 -9.73
CA THR A 133 2.02 7.12 -9.50
C THR A 133 2.42 7.01 -8.02
N TRP A 134 1.95 7.95 -7.19
CA TRP A 134 2.05 7.92 -5.73
C TRP A 134 0.94 7.14 -5.04
N CYS A 135 -0.17 6.85 -5.74
CA CYS A 135 -1.31 6.18 -5.16
C CYS A 135 -1.06 4.67 -5.03
N PRO A 136 -1.19 4.07 -3.83
CA PRO A 136 -1.00 2.63 -3.64
C PRO A 136 -1.96 1.77 -4.50
N ASP A 137 -3.20 2.21 -4.69
CA ASP A 137 -4.17 1.46 -5.50
C ASP A 137 -3.78 1.46 -6.97
N SER A 138 -3.39 2.61 -7.51
CA SER A 138 -2.87 2.72 -8.86
C SER A 138 -1.66 1.81 -9.10
N ARG A 139 -0.70 1.79 -8.16
CA ARG A 139 0.48 0.91 -8.23
C ARG A 139 0.12 -0.57 -8.18
N ARG A 140 -1.00 -0.93 -7.54
CA ARG A 140 -1.49 -2.31 -7.49
C ARG A 140 -2.23 -2.71 -8.77
N GLU A 141 -3.12 -1.86 -9.27
CA GLU A 141 -4.06 -2.25 -10.34
C GLU A 141 -3.53 -1.98 -11.75
N VAL A 142 -2.74 -0.92 -11.97
CA VAL A 142 -2.27 -0.59 -13.32
C VAL A 142 -1.34 -1.67 -13.90
N PRO A 143 -0.34 -2.21 -13.17
CA PRO A 143 0.50 -3.28 -13.72
C PRO A 143 -0.31 -4.51 -14.13
N ARG A 144 -1.36 -4.84 -13.36
CA ARG A 144 -2.26 -5.96 -13.63
C ARG A 144 -3.13 -5.71 -14.85
N PHE A 145 -3.66 -4.50 -14.97
CA PHE A 145 -4.40 -4.08 -16.15
C PHE A 145 -3.52 -4.16 -17.41
N MET A 146 -2.28 -3.63 -17.34
CA MET A 146 -1.34 -3.72 -18.45
C MET A 146 -1.05 -5.17 -18.83
N LYS A 147 -0.91 -6.07 -17.85
CA LYS A 147 -0.73 -7.51 -18.08
C LYS A 147 -1.92 -8.13 -18.84
N ILE A 148 -3.14 -7.77 -18.47
CA ILE A 148 -4.36 -8.22 -19.15
C ILE A 148 -4.39 -7.67 -20.58
N ALA A 149 -4.16 -6.37 -20.75
CA ALA A 149 -4.17 -5.73 -22.06
C ALA A 149 -3.15 -6.35 -23.02
N ASP A 150 -1.91 -6.57 -22.56
CA ASP A 150 -0.86 -7.19 -23.37
C ASP A 150 -1.20 -8.64 -23.77
N LEU A 151 -1.87 -9.39 -22.89
CA LEU A 151 -2.30 -10.76 -23.19
C LEU A 151 -3.55 -10.80 -24.08
N TRP A 152 -4.43 -9.81 -23.98
CA TRP A 152 -5.62 -9.69 -24.81
C TRP A 152 -5.27 -9.34 -26.25
N GLY A 153 -4.18 -8.57 -26.45
CA GLY A 153 -3.68 -8.09 -27.74
C GLY A 153 -4.48 -6.91 -28.27
#